data_AF-A0A1Y4A4M7-F1
#
_entry.id   AF-A0A1Y4A4M7-F1
#
_cell.length_a   1.000
_cell.length_b   1.000
_cell.length_c   1.000
_cell.angle_alpha   90.00
_cell.angle_beta   90.00
_cell.angle_gamma   90.00
#
_symmetry.space_group_name_H-M   'P 1'
#
loop_
_entity.id
_entity.type
_entity.pdbx_description
1 polymer ?
#
loop_
_entity_poly.entity_id
_entity_poly.type
_entity_poly.pdbx_seq_one_letter_code
_entity_poly.pdbx_strand_id
1 'polypeptide(L)'
;MYSNLKFNNEDLAVIGKVLATLGELGITLLLQGPVPIMWDYGPHRLYQWEVITRDDDPFDCGKFEALLLGLNSEGKFKPQVYSVEDYPTEYGNFTRYYITVFI
;
A
#
# COMPACT_ATOMS: atom_id res chain seq x y z
N MET A 1 13.68 14.45 1.68
CA MET A 1 14.98 13.76 1.63
C MET A 1 14.70 12.36 1.11
N TYR A 2 14.87 12.12 -0.19
CA TYR A 2 14.62 10.80 -0.79
C TYR A 2 15.77 9.89 -0.37
N SER A 3 15.50 8.89 0.47
CA SER A 3 16.54 7.95 0.85
C SER A 3 16.82 7.02 -0.34
N ASN A 4 18.11 6.84 -0.66
CA ASN A 4 18.58 5.72 -1.48
C ASN A 4 18.49 4.42 -0.66
N LEU A 5 17.31 4.11 -0.10
CA LEU A 5 17.11 2.86 0.63
C LEU A 5 17.03 1.72 -0.39
N LYS A 6 18.03 0.84 -0.36
CA LYS A 6 17.98 -0.42 -1.08
C LYS A 6 17.01 -1.34 -0.34
N PHE A 7 15.97 -1.80 -1.03
CA PHE A 7 15.08 -2.83 -0.52
C PHE A 7 15.85 -4.13 -0.26
N ASN A 8 15.60 -4.73 0.90
CA ASN A 8 16.05 -6.08 1.21
C ASN A 8 14.93 -7.10 0.92
N ASN A 9 15.18 -8.39 1.18
CA ASN A 9 14.22 -9.46 0.89
C ASN A 9 12.91 -9.35 1.69
N GLU A 10 12.95 -8.78 2.90
CA GLU A 10 11.75 -8.52 3.70
C GLU A 10 10.91 -7.42 3.07
N ASP A 11 11.55 -6.32 2.68
CA ASP A 11 10.87 -5.20 2.02
C ASP A 11 10.20 -5.66 0.73
N LEU A 12 10.90 -6.46 -0.08
CA LEU A 12 10.36 -7.01 -1.33
C LEU A 12 9.18 -7.96 -1.09
N ALA A 13 9.19 -8.74 0.00
CA ALA A 13 8.08 -9.60 0.37
C ALA A 13 6.85 -8.79 0.80
N VAL A 14 7.04 -7.73 1.59
CA VAL A 14 5.96 -6.81 1.99
C VAL A 14 5.38 -6.11 0.77
N ILE A 15 6.24 -5.52 -0.07
CA ILE A 15 5.83 -4.84 -1.31
C ILE A 15 5.05 -5.79 -2.21
N GLY A 16 5.54 -7.02 -2.41
CA GLY A 16 4.87 -8.02 -3.23
C GLY A 16 3.46 -8.35 -2.75
N LYS A 17 3.26 -8.52 -1.43
CA LYS A 17 1.94 -8.79 -0.85
C LYS A 17 0.97 -7.62 -1.01
N VAL A 18 1.44 -6.40 -0.78
CA VAL A 18 0.60 -5.20 -0.95
C VAL A 18 0.21 -5.02 -2.41
N LEU A 19 1.16 -5.15 -3.34
CA LEU A 19 0.89 -5.02 -4.77
C LEU A 19 -0.06 -6.12 -5.28
N ALA A 20 0.10 -7.36 -4.81
CA ALA A 20 -0.84 -8.44 -5.13
C ALA A 20 -2.25 -8.09 -4.62
N THR A 21 -2.36 -7.58 -3.39
CA THR A 21 -3.65 -7.16 -2.80
C THR A 21 -4.32 -6.05 -3.63
N LEU A 22 -3.55 -5.03 -4.01
CA LEU A 22 -4.05 -3.93 -4.84
C LEU A 22 -4.47 -4.43 -6.24
N GLY A 23 -3.70 -5.34 -6.83
CA GLY A 23 -4.00 -5.95 -8.12
C GLY A 23 -5.26 -6.80 -8.12
N GLU A 24 -5.47 -7.63 -7.10
CA GLU A 24 -6.69 -8.43 -6.91
C GLU A 24 -7.94 -7.55 -6.75
N LEU A 25 -7.79 -6.37 -6.15
CA LEU A 25 -8.87 -5.38 -6.01
C LEU A 25 -9.05 -4.49 -7.25
N GLY A 26 -8.24 -4.64 -8.30
CA GLY A 26 -8.31 -3.81 -9.49
C GLY A 26 -7.92 -2.35 -9.26
N ILE A 27 -7.19 -2.05 -8.19
CA ILE A 27 -6.83 -0.68 -7.81
C ILE A 27 -5.61 -0.21 -8.62
N THR A 28 -5.73 0.98 -9.21
CA THR A 28 -4.67 1.57 -10.05
C THR A 28 -3.71 2.44 -9.24
N LEU A 29 -2.40 2.28 -9.47
CA LEU A 29 -1.34 3.12 -8.89
C LEU A 29 -1.12 4.39 -9.73
N LEU A 30 -0.94 5.53 -9.07
CA LEU A 30 -0.90 6.83 -9.76
C LEU A 30 0.50 7.40 -10.04
N LEU A 31 1.36 7.51 -9.03
CA LEU A 31 2.34 8.62 -9.04
C LEU A 31 3.82 8.23 -8.99
N GLN A 32 4.20 7.05 -8.49
CA GLN A 32 5.62 6.63 -8.43
C GLN A 32 5.87 5.18 -8.88
N GLY A 33 4.88 4.55 -9.50
CA GLY A 33 4.93 3.13 -9.86
C GLY A 33 4.72 2.21 -8.65
N PRO A 34 5.15 0.94 -8.71
CA PRO A 34 4.89 -0.06 -7.67
C PRO A 34 5.65 0.16 -6.35
N VAL A 35 6.56 1.14 -6.32
CA VAL A 35 7.51 1.33 -5.24
C VAL A 35 6.91 2.27 -4.18
N PRO A 36 6.77 1.82 -2.91
CA PRO A 36 6.30 2.69 -1.85
C PRO A 36 7.36 3.70 -1.43
N ILE A 37 6.91 4.80 -0.83
CA ILE A 37 7.76 5.60 0.05
C ILE A 37 7.99 4.78 1.33
N MET A 38 9.24 4.60 1.73
CA MET A 38 9.61 3.80 2.90
C MET A 38 10.28 4.65 3.98
N TRP A 39 9.84 4.47 5.23
CA TRP A 39 10.48 5.02 6.42
C TRP A 39 10.93 3.89 7.36
N ASP A 40 12.18 3.96 7.80
CA ASP A 40 12.79 2.99 8.71
C ASP A 40 12.83 3.56 10.13
N TYR A 41 12.12 2.91 11.06
CA TYR A 41 12.06 3.26 12.47
C TYR A 41 12.77 2.23 13.36
N GLY A 42 13.63 1.37 12.81
CA GLY A 42 14.37 0.33 13.53
C GLY A 42 13.68 -1.02 13.47
N PRO A 43 12.96 -1.47 14.54
CA PRO A 43 12.23 -2.74 14.50
C PRO A 43 10.98 -2.69 13.61
N HIS A 44 10.55 -1.49 13.21
CA HIS A 44 9.39 -1.26 12.36
C HIS A 44 9.75 -0.47 11.12
N ARG A 45 9.14 -0.85 10.00
CA ARG A 45 9.20 -0.07 8.75
C ARG A 45 7.80 0.31 8.32
N LEU A 46 7.66 1.53 7.82
CA LEU A 46 6.43 2.01 7.18
C LEU A 46 6.63 2.06 5.67
N TYR A 47 5.62 1.60 4.94
CA TYR A 47 5.55 1.62 3.49
C TYR A 47 4.27 2.33 3.09
N GLN A 48 4.36 3.41 2.31
CA GLN A 48 3.20 4.15 1.84
C GLN A 48 3.08 4.12 0.33
N TRP A 49 1.90 3.75 -0.15
CA TRP A 49 1.50 3.85 -1.54
C TRP A 49 0.50 4.97 -1.72
N GLU A 50 0.59 5.62 -2.87
CA GLU A 50 -0.40 6.55 -3.37
C GLU A 50 -1.20 5.88 -4.49
N VAL A 51 -2.50 5.72 -4.26
CA VAL A 51 -3.42 5.06 -5.19
C VAL A 51 -4.58 5.98 -5.55
N ILE A 52 -5.28 5.67 -6.63
CA ILE A 52 -6.50 6.36 -7.02
C ILE A 52 -7.61 5.35 -7.24
N THR A 53 -8.80 5.71 -6.79
CA THR A 53 -10.02 5.00 -7.16
C THR A 53 -11.02 5.99 -7.71
N ARG A 54 -12.01 5.49 -8.44
CA ARG A 54 -13.11 6.31 -8.90
C ARG A 54 -14.05 6.60 -7.73
N ASP A 55 -14.74 7.72 -7.78
CA ASP A 55 -15.68 8.11 -6.72
C ASP A 55 -16.91 7.20 -6.66
N ASP A 56 -17.27 6.55 -7.78
CA ASP A 56 -18.34 5.55 -7.84
C ASP A 56 -17.91 4.14 -7.43
N ASP A 57 -16.61 3.93 -7.17
CA ASP A 57 -16.03 2.69 -6.65
C ASP A 57 -14.88 3.03 -5.68
N PRO A 58 -15.22 3.54 -4.48
CA PRO A 58 -14.22 4.03 -3.53
C PRO A 58 -13.36 2.90 -2.97
N PHE A 59 -12.15 3.25 -2.52
CA PHE A 59 -11.26 2.29 -1.87
C PHE A 59 -11.93 1.65 -0.64
N ASP A 60 -12.00 0.32 -0.64
CA ASP A 60 -12.56 -0.46 0.46
C ASP A 60 -11.45 -0.99 1.37
N CYS A 61 -11.20 -0.27 2.46
CA CYS A 61 -10.18 -0.63 3.44
C CYS A 61 -10.44 -2.02 4.06
N GLY A 62 -11.70 -2.38 4.28
CA GLY A 62 -12.07 -3.67 4.87
C GLY A 62 -11.72 -4.83 3.94
N LYS A 63 -12.00 -4.71 2.64
CA LYS A 63 -11.60 -5.73 1.64
C LYS A 63 -10.09 -5.81 1.50
N PHE A 64 -9.39 -4.67 1.51
CA PHE A 64 -7.93 -4.65 1.44
C PHE A 64 -7.29 -5.36 2.65
N GLU A 65 -7.72 -5.04 3.86
CA GLU A 65 -7.24 -5.69 5.08
C GLU A 65 -7.52 -7.19 5.09
N ALA A 66 -8.73 -7.60 4.69
CA ALA A 66 -9.12 -9.01 4.65
C ALA A 66 -8.25 -9.81 3.66
N LEU A 67 -8.01 -9.28 2.47
CA LEU A 67 -7.15 -9.92 1.47
C LEU A 67 -5.68 -9.95 1.91
N LEU A 68 -5.17 -8.85 2.46
CA LEU A 68 -3.80 -8.79 2.98
C LEU A 68 -3.59 -9.79 4.12
N LEU A 69 -4.58 -9.92 5.01
CA LEU A 69 -4.57 -10.93 6.07
C LEU A 69 -4.57 -12.37 5.50
N GLY A 70 -5.31 -12.61 4.42
CA GLY A 70 -5.26 -13.87 3.67
C GLY A 70 -3.86 -14.19 3.18
N LEU A 71 -3.19 -13.23 2.53
CA LEU A 71 -1.79 -13.36 2.07
C LEU A 71 -0.79 -13.46 3.24
N ASN A 72 -1.12 -12.95 4.42
CA ASN A 72 -0.32 -13.08 5.63
C ASN A 72 -0.37 -14.47 6.27
N SER A 73 -1.31 -15.31 5.86
CA SER A 73 -1.30 -16.73 6.25
C SER A 73 -0.11 -17.48 5.64
N GLU A 74 0.47 -16.94 4.56
CA GLU A 74 1.61 -17.51 3.84
C GLU A 74 2.89 -16.71 4.09
N GLY A 75 3.98 -17.37 4.51
CA GLY A 75 5.29 -16.76 4.68
C GLY A 75 5.58 -16.10 6.04
N LYS A 76 6.82 -15.63 6.21
CA LYS A 76 7.36 -15.12 7.49
C LYS A 76 6.87 -13.70 7.82
N PHE A 77 6.70 -12.86 6.80
CA PHE A 77 6.44 -11.43 6.95
C PHE A 77 4.94 -11.15 6.86
N LYS A 78 4.41 -10.37 7.81
CA LYS A 78 2.97 -10.14 7.98
C LYS A 78 2.65 -8.64 8.02
N PRO A 79 2.72 -7.94 6.86
CA PRO A 79 2.36 -6.53 6.77
C PRO A 79 0.95 -6.25 7.28
N GLN A 80 0.77 -5.14 7.99
CA GLN A 80 -0.51 -4.70 8.54
C GLN A 80 -0.81 -3.27 8.10
N VAL A 81 -2.08 -2.95 7.89
CA VAL A 81 -2.49 -1.58 7.59
C VAL A 81 -2.26 -0.72 8.82
N TYR A 82 -1.53 0.37 8.64
CA TYR A 82 -1.31 1.40 9.64
C TYR A 82 -2.35 2.52 9.51
N SER A 83 -2.50 3.06 8.30
CA SER A 83 -3.47 4.11 8.00
C SER A 83 -3.88 4.08 6.54
N VAL A 84 -5.09 4.59 6.27
CA VAL A 84 -5.58 4.91 4.92
C VAL A 84 -6.17 6.31 5.00
N GLU A 85 -5.60 7.23 4.24
CA GLU A 85 -6.00 8.64 4.24
C GLU A 85 -6.46 9.03 2.84
N ASP A 86 -7.66 9.59 2.72
CA ASP A 86 -8.24 10.05 1.46
C ASP A 86 -8.06 11.56 1.27
N TYR A 87 -7.80 11.96 0.02
CA TYR A 87 -7.65 13.35 -0.39
C TYR A 87 -8.39 13.60 -1.71
N PRO A 88 -9.00 14.79 -1.86
CA PRO A 88 -9.59 15.17 -3.13
C PRO A 88 -8.50 15.27 -4.19
N THR A 89 -8.82 14.86 -5.42
CA THR A 89 -7.91 15.02 -6.55
C THR A 89 -8.34 16.17 -7.45
N GLU A 90 -7.40 16.68 -8.25
CA GLU A 90 -7.70 17.57 -9.36
C GLU A 90 -8.41 16.87 -10.53
N TYR A 91 -8.44 15.53 -10.51
CA TYR A 91 -9.13 14.70 -11.50
C TYR A 91 -10.57 14.46 -11.04
N GLY A 92 -11.53 15.14 -11.68
CA GLY A 92 -12.94 14.95 -11.38
C GLY A 92 -13.37 13.48 -11.47
N ASN A 93 -14.18 13.02 -10.51
CA ASN A 93 -14.66 11.64 -10.33
C ASN A 93 -13.63 10.65 -9.76
N PHE A 94 -12.52 11.14 -9.18
CA PHE A 94 -11.53 10.30 -8.56
C PHE A 94 -11.09 10.81 -7.19
N THR A 95 -10.85 9.86 -6.29
CA THR A 95 -10.32 10.09 -4.94
C THR A 95 -8.94 9.45 -4.84
N ARG A 96 -8.00 10.19 -4.24
CA ARG A 96 -6.63 9.71 -3.98
C ARG A 96 -6.55 9.18 -2.57
N TYR A 97 -5.89 8.05 -2.41
CA TYR A 97 -5.67 7.43 -1.12
C TYR A 97 -4.17 7.23 -0.88
N TYR A 98 -3.73 7.57 0.33
CA TYR A 98 -2.42 7.19 0.85
C TYR A 98 -2.60 6.01 1.79
N ILE A 99 -2.12 4.85 1.36
CA ILE A 99 -2.21 3.59 2.11
C ILE A 99 -0.86 3.37 2.76
N THR A 100 -0.82 3.44 4.09
CA THR A 100 0.38 3.17 4.89
C THR A 100 0.28 1.79 5.53
N VAL A 101 1.30 0.98 5.34
CA VAL A 101 1.43 -0.39 5.87
C VAL A 101 2.69 -0.47 6.70
N PHE A 102 2.67 -1.27 7.76
CA PHE A 102 3.82 -1.52 8.61
C PHE A 102 4.14 -3.01 8.75
N ILE A 103 5.39 -3.31 9.10
CA ILE A 103 5.84 -4.63 9.58
C ILE A 103 6.55 -4.52 10.92
#